data_AF-A0AAF0ISL2-F1
#
_entry.id   AF-A0AAF0ISL2-F1
#
_cell.length_a   1.000
_cell.length_b   1.000
_cell.length_c   1.000
_cell.angle_alpha   90.00
_cell.angle_beta   90.00
_cell.angle_gamma   90.00
#
_symmetry.space_group_name_H-M   'P 1'
#
loop_
_entity.id
_entity.type
_entity.pdbx_description
1 polymer ?
#
loop_
_entity_poly.entity_id
_entity_poly.type
_entity_poly.pdbx_seq_one_letter_code
_entity_poly.pdbx_strand_id
1 'polypeptide(L)'
;MRLQPTWGAWAGVLVGSSGVLAANEVLVEPAVLLTSVLAAGLVLLACVLLLGPSAWPSLQHEARLWSSMALDLASSAAAVPLSLGTVILHPFGYRARTQPGTRRRTRGPAPKWVRGAYERFGQEPGPLPTDAATAALRMQPSSESPHFLGLYNPGVYCFMNSVVQSLSSVAALAHFLDALTHMAERYDVPTPVTDTLRELLVILDTPQKRRGALAPKQLVQVLGGVSQAHGMRTLLSAHQQQDAQELALLILHALDQELGAVQRERGLRLEEQSAGLRGATAPSTLAFGHLRASLGHDGDDVANPFRGTSAQRTSCARCGYTEAIRYFALTDLSLVVPMGVRTCTLEQCLGAWTQLEQIEWICHRCSVAATLAREKAEVLRLEAAGRDASPAAERVQRLAYVLQQGLHESEVSECAILDGIRLIREPSEQSTKQVMLARAPRVLMLHLNRSAYVYGSLGATKNNARVVFPELLDVAPGGACTV
;
A
#
# COMPACT_ATOMS: atom_id res chain seq x y z
N MET A 1 -31.34 54.98 -3.61
CA MET A 1 -30.10 54.26 -3.99
C MET A 1 -30.13 52.91 -3.28
N ARG A 2 -30.26 51.81 -4.03
CA ARG A 2 -30.44 50.45 -3.51
C ARG A 2 -29.12 49.67 -3.60
N LEU A 3 -28.76 48.97 -2.53
CA LEU A 3 -27.68 47.99 -2.46
C LEU A 3 -28.24 46.60 -2.83
N GLN A 4 -27.53 45.84 -3.66
CA GLN A 4 -27.74 44.40 -3.88
C GLN A 4 -26.49 43.63 -3.47
N PRO A 5 -26.60 42.46 -2.82
CA PRO A 5 -25.51 41.51 -2.65
C PRO A 5 -25.53 40.41 -3.74
N THR A 6 -24.35 40.12 -4.28
CA THR A 6 -24.12 39.10 -5.32
C THR A 6 -24.00 37.70 -4.71
N TRP A 7 -24.87 36.80 -5.16
CA TRP A 7 -24.82 35.36 -4.89
C TRP A 7 -23.88 34.70 -5.91
N GLY A 8 -22.61 34.49 -5.56
CA GLY A 8 -21.64 33.90 -6.50
C GLY A 8 -20.55 33.01 -5.89
N ALA A 9 -20.47 32.89 -4.56
CA ALA A 9 -19.31 32.27 -3.90
C ALA A 9 -19.56 30.87 -3.30
N TRP A 10 -20.75 30.28 -3.44
CA TRP A 10 -21.10 29.00 -2.77
C TRP A 10 -21.42 27.84 -3.72
N ALA A 11 -21.29 28.00 -5.04
CA ALA A 11 -21.56 26.93 -6.02
C ALA A 11 -20.32 26.11 -6.43
N GLY A 12 -19.10 26.57 -6.11
CA GLY A 12 -17.85 25.91 -6.55
C GLY A 12 -17.40 24.70 -5.72
N VAL A 13 -18.07 24.40 -4.60
CA VAL A 13 -17.60 23.38 -3.64
C VAL A 13 -18.29 22.02 -3.83
N LEU A 14 -19.36 21.93 -4.63
CA LEU A 14 -20.12 20.69 -4.83
C LEU A 14 -19.81 19.92 -6.13
N VAL A 15 -19.00 20.47 -7.04
CA VAL A 15 -18.69 19.81 -8.33
C VAL A 15 -17.28 19.21 -8.37
N GLY A 16 -16.43 19.50 -7.38
CA GLY A 16 -15.03 19.05 -7.35
C GLY A 16 -14.76 17.66 -6.74
N SER A 17 -15.78 16.89 -6.35
CA SER A 17 -15.58 15.66 -5.55
C SER A 17 -15.86 14.33 -6.26
N SER A 18 -16.12 14.34 -7.58
CA SER A 18 -16.45 13.11 -8.33
C SER A 18 -15.29 12.53 -9.15
N GLY A 19 -14.07 13.03 -8.96
CA GLY A 19 -12.91 12.69 -9.81
C GLY A 19 -11.75 12.03 -9.08
N VAL A 20 -11.97 11.12 -8.13
CA VAL A 20 -10.91 10.24 -7.62
C VAL A 20 -11.49 8.86 -7.28
N LEU A 21 -11.61 7.98 -8.27
CA LEU A 21 -11.64 6.54 -8.07
C LEU A 21 -10.80 5.90 -9.19
N ALA A 22 -9.53 5.66 -8.88
CA ALA A 22 -8.69 4.76 -9.64
C ALA A 22 -9.21 3.33 -9.50
N ALA A 23 -9.17 2.59 -10.59
CA ALA A 23 -9.71 1.25 -10.77
C ALA A 23 -9.21 0.24 -9.72
N ASN A 24 -10.16 -0.27 -8.93
CA ASN A 24 -10.27 -1.70 -8.68
C ASN A 24 -11.66 -2.08 -9.16
N GLU A 25 -11.77 -3.18 -9.91
CA GLU A 25 -13.04 -3.70 -10.43
C GLU A 25 -14.05 -3.90 -9.29
N VAL A 26 -14.89 -2.88 -9.07
CA VAL A 26 -16.13 -2.98 -8.34
C VAL A 26 -17.21 -3.00 -9.40
N LEU A 27 -17.85 -4.16 -9.57
CA LEU A 27 -19.12 -4.26 -10.28
C LEU A 27 -20.11 -3.33 -9.58
N VAL A 28 -20.28 -2.11 -10.10
CA VAL A 28 -21.36 -1.22 -9.68
C VAL A 28 -22.66 -1.87 -10.14
N GLU A 29 -23.51 -2.27 -9.20
CA GLU A 29 -24.78 -2.90 -9.53
C GLU A 29 -25.60 -1.98 -10.47
N PRO A 30 -26.17 -2.52 -11.57
CA PRO A 30 -26.91 -1.73 -12.56
C PRO A 30 -28.10 -0.96 -11.97
N ALA A 31 -28.59 -1.36 -10.78
CA ALA A 31 -29.62 -0.65 -10.04
C ALA A 31 -29.17 0.76 -9.58
N VAL A 32 -27.89 0.94 -9.22
CA VAL A 32 -27.36 2.22 -8.69
C VAL A 32 -27.19 3.27 -9.80
N LEU A 33 -26.83 2.81 -11.00
CA LEU A 33 -26.74 3.66 -12.20
C LEU A 33 -28.13 4.10 -12.67
N LEU A 34 -29.11 3.19 -12.65
CA LEU A 34 -30.49 3.49 -13.04
C LEU A 34 -31.14 4.52 -12.10
N THR A 35 -30.90 4.42 -10.78
CA THR A 35 -31.41 5.40 -9.81
C THR A 35 -30.81 6.79 -10.01
N SER A 36 -29.55 6.87 -10.43
CA SER A 36 -28.86 8.14 -10.68
C SER A 36 -29.39 8.85 -11.93
N VAL A 37 -29.66 8.09 -12.99
CA VAL A 37 -30.25 8.61 -14.24
C VAL A 37 -31.71 9.07 -14.03
N LEU A 38 -32.50 8.32 -13.27
CA LEU A 38 -33.88 8.71 -12.95
C LEU A 38 -33.94 9.97 -12.06
N ALA A 39 -33.03 10.11 -11.11
CA ALA A 39 -32.91 11.31 -10.27
C ALA A 39 -32.53 12.54 -11.11
N ALA A 40 -31.57 12.41 -12.03
CA ALA A 40 -31.19 13.50 -12.95
C ALA A 40 -32.35 13.89 -13.89
N GLY A 41 -33.11 12.91 -14.39
CA GLY A 41 -34.30 13.15 -15.21
C GLY A 41 -35.41 13.90 -14.48
N LEU A 42 -35.65 13.58 -13.20
CA LEU A 42 -36.61 14.29 -12.35
C LEU A 42 -36.19 15.74 -12.06
N VAL A 43 -34.88 15.99 -11.89
CA VAL A 43 -34.34 17.34 -11.70
C VAL A 43 -34.50 18.18 -12.97
N LEU A 44 -34.22 17.61 -14.15
CA LEU A 44 -34.45 18.28 -15.43
C LEU A 44 -35.94 18.60 -15.66
N LEU A 45 -36.83 17.66 -15.34
CA LEU A 45 -38.28 17.86 -15.44
C LEU A 45 -38.75 18.98 -14.48
N ALA A 46 -38.24 19.00 -13.25
CA ALA A 46 -38.54 20.04 -12.28
C ALA A 46 -38.03 21.42 -12.75
N CYS A 47 -36.83 21.49 -13.33
CA CYS A 47 -36.28 22.73 -13.90
C CYS A 47 -37.14 23.27 -15.06
N VAL A 48 -37.65 22.40 -15.94
CA VAL A 48 -38.53 22.80 -17.05
C VAL A 48 -39.90 23.28 -16.55
N LEU A 49 -40.45 22.63 -15.52
CA LEU A 49 -41.73 23.02 -14.92
C LEU A 49 -41.65 24.33 -14.12
N LEU A 50 -40.51 24.63 -13.50
CA LEU A 50 -40.32 25.82 -12.67
C LEU A 50 -39.84 27.05 -13.46
N LEU A 51 -39.04 26.87 -14.50
CA LEU A 51 -38.43 27.98 -15.26
C LEU A 51 -39.18 28.32 -16.55
N GLY A 52 -40.18 27.53 -16.91
CA GLY A 52 -41.00 27.73 -18.11
C GLY A 52 -40.27 27.41 -19.43
N PRO A 53 -41.01 27.34 -20.55
CA PRO A 53 -40.51 26.84 -21.83
C PRO A 53 -39.37 27.67 -22.45
N SER A 54 -39.11 28.89 -21.95
CA SER A 54 -38.01 29.76 -22.38
C SER A 54 -36.63 29.30 -21.92
N ALA A 55 -36.52 28.41 -20.92
CA ALA A 55 -35.24 27.87 -20.45
C ALA A 55 -34.75 26.66 -21.26
N TRP A 56 -35.58 26.14 -22.18
CA TRP A 56 -35.30 24.94 -22.97
C TRP A 56 -34.01 25.03 -23.82
N PRO A 57 -33.68 26.15 -24.49
CA PRO A 57 -32.47 26.23 -25.32
C PRO A 57 -31.17 26.03 -24.50
N SER A 58 -31.16 26.42 -23.23
CA SER A 58 -30.00 26.32 -22.34
C SER A 58 -29.82 24.92 -21.73
N LEU A 59 -30.90 24.13 -21.67
CA LEU A 59 -30.90 22.78 -21.07
C LEU A 59 -30.82 21.67 -22.12
N GLN A 60 -30.87 22.00 -23.42
CA GLN A 60 -30.84 21.04 -24.51
C GLN A 60 -29.56 20.20 -24.58
N HIS A 61 -28.41 20.78 -24.21
CA HIS A 61 -27.12 20.06 -24.24
C HIS A 61 -27.05 19.01 -23.12
N GLU A 62 -27.45 19.41 -21.90
CA GLU A 62 -27.57 18.53 -20.73
C GLU A 62 -28.58 17.39 -20.99
N ALA A 63 -29.78 17.72 -21.47
CA ALA A 63 -30.81 16.72 -21.77
C ALA A 63 -30.36 15.71 -22.84
N ARG A 64 -29.59 16.14 -23.85
CA ARG A 64 -29.02 15.24 -24.88
C ARG A 64 -27.95 14.31 -24.30
N LEU A 65 -27.04 14.82 -23.47
CA LEU A 65 -26.03 14.01 -22.78
C LEU A 65 -26.65 12.92 -21.91
N TRP A 66 -27.63 13.28 -21.07
CA TRP A 66 -28.30 12.31 -20.20
C TRP A 66 -29.15 11.30 -20.99
N SER A 67 -29.78 11.73 -22.09
CA SER A 67 -30.51 10.81 -22.97
C SER A 67 -29.60 9.82 -23.70
N SER A 68 -28.40 10.24 -24.12
CA SER A 68 -27.42 9.34 -24.74
C SER A 68 -26.89 8.33 -23.73
N MET A 69 -26.56 8.77 -22.51
CA MET A 69 -26.12 7.87 -21.44
C MET A 69 -27.21 6.85 -21.06
N ALA A 70 -28.49 7.26 -21.05
CA ALA A 70 -29.61 6.35 -20.79
C ALA A 70 -29.80 5.32 -21.92
N LEU A 71 -29.60 5.73 -23.19
CA LEU A 71 -29.64 4.85 -24.36
C LEU A 71 -28.46 3.87 -24.38
N ASP A 72 -27.26 4.30 -23.98
CA ASP A 72 -26.06 3.46 -23.86
C ASP A 72 -26.19 2.44 -22.71
N LEU A 73 -26.83 2.82 -21.59
CA LEU A 73 -27.18 1.90 -20.50
C LEU A 73 -28.27 0.89 -20.91
N ALA A 74 -29.31 1.33 -21.62
CA ALA A 74 -30.38 0.45 -22.09
C ALA A 74 -29.89 -0.55 -23.16
N SER A 75 -28.98 -0.12 -24.04
CA SER A 75 -28.36 -0.99 -25.05
C SER A 75 -27.35 -1.96 -24.44
N SER A 76 -26.63 -1.56 -23.38
CA SER A 76 -25.75 -2.44 -22.61
C SER A 76 -26.52 -3.52 -21.82
N ALA A 77 -27.72 -3.19 -21.31
CA ALA A 77 -28.59 -4.15 -20.63
C ALA A 77 -29.25 -5.16 -21.59
N ALA A 78 -29.48 -4.78 -22.86
CA ALA A 78 -30.04 -5.66 -23.89
C ALA A 78 -29.01 -6.63 -24.51
N ALA A 79 -27.72 -6.44 -24.24
CA ALA A 79 -26.62 -7.21 -24.85
C ALA A 79 -26.10 -8.39 -24.01
N VAL A 80 -26.74 -8.73 -22.88
CA VAL A 80 -26.37 -9.94 -22.10
C VAL A 80 -27.11 -11.16 -22.67
N PRO A 81 -26.42 -12.14 -23.28
CA PRO A 81 -27.06 -13.37 -23.69
C PRO A 81 -27.41 -14.19 -22.43
N LEU A 82 -28.67 -14.61 -22.33
CA LEU A 82 -29.09 -15.71 -21.46
C LEU A 82 -28.43 -17.00 -21.98
N SER A 83 -27.23 -17.34 -21.48
CA SER A 83 -26.64 -18.67 -21.65
C SER A 83 -26.40 -19.31 -20.28
N LEU A 84 -27.38 -20.10 -19.86
CA LEU A 84 -27.23 -21.16 -18.85
C LEU A 84 -26.20 -22.18 -19.38
N GLY A 85 -24.94 -22.01 -18.97
CA GLY A 85 -23.86 -22.95 -19.23
C GLY A 85 -23.28 -23.44 -17.90
N THR A 86 -23.70 -24.63 -17.51
CA THR A 86 -23.26 -25.35 -16.30
C THR A 86 -21.76 -25.59 -16.33
N VAL A 87 -20.97 -24.73 -15.66
CA VAL A 87 -19.57 -25.03 -15.35
C VAL A 87 -19.53 -25.61 -13.94
N ILE A 88 -19.32 -26.94 -13.91
CA ILE A 88 -19.03 -27.70 -12.70
C ILE A 88 -17.66 -27.23 -12.18
N LEU A 89 -17.68 -26.31 -11.22
CA LEU A 89 -16.57 -26.09 -10.31
C LEU A 89 -16.82 -26.95 -9.07
N HIS A 90 -16.01 -28.00 -8.92
CA HIS A 90 -15.86 -28.72 -7.67
C HIS A 90 -15.37 -27.73 -6.59
N PRO A 91 -16.10 -27.53 -5.48
CA PRO A 91 -15.58 -26.79 -4.36
C PRO A 91 -14.95 -27.78 -3.38
N PHE A 92 -13.63 -27.71 -3.19
CA PHE A 92 -13.08 -28.05 -1.87
C PHE A 92 -13.36 -26.87 -0.93
N GLY A 93 -14.62 -26.76 -0.52
CA GLY A 93 -15.06 -25.85 0.52
C GLY A 93 -14.95 -26.55 1.87
N TYR A 94 -14.13 -25.99 2.76
CA TYR A 94 -14.41 -26.07 4.18
C TYR A 94 -15.67 -25.22 4.44
N ARG A 95 -16.84 -25.87 4.44
CA ARG A 95 -18.08 -25.26 4.92
C ARG A 95 -18.03 -25.18 6.44
N ALA A 96 -17.64 -24.03 6.99
CA ALA A 96 -18.06 -23.65 8.33
C ALA A 96 -19.48 -23.05 8.23
N ARG A 97 -20.48 -23.79 8.68
CA ARG A 97 -21.86 -23.35 8.79
C ARG A 97 -22.00 -22.56 10.10
N THR A 98 -22.00 -21.23 10.06
CA THR A 98 -22.29 -20.40 11.23
C THR A 98 -23.77 -19.99 11.20
N GLN A 99 -24.55 -20.57 12.09
CA GLN A 99 -25.77 -19.92 12.56
C GLN A 99 -25.37 -18.73 13.44
N PRO A 100 -26.19 -17.65 13.53
CA PRO A 100 -25.93 -16.54 14.43
C PRO A 100 -26.21 -17.00 15.87
N GLY A 101 -25.23 -17.67 16.46
CA GLY A 101 -25.19 -18.00 17.87
C GLY A 101 -23.95 -17.36 18.46
N THR A 102 -24.12 -16.62 19.55
CA THR A 102 -23.06 -16.09 20.41
C THR A 102 -22.18 -17.23 20.95
N ARG A 103 -21.26 -17.74 20.14
CA ARG A 103 -20.15 -18.59 20.60
C ARG A 103 -18.89 -17.72 20.61
N ARG A 104 -18.70 -17.04 21.74
CA ARG A 104 -17.39 -16.53 22.14
C ARG A 104 -16.42 -17.72 22.06
N ARG A 105 -15.32 -17.56 21.33
CA ARG A 105 -14.31 -18.60 21.17
C ARG A 105 -13.73 -18.96 22.54
N THR A 106 -14.23 -20.01 23.18
CA THR A 106 -13.50 -20.66 24.28
C THR A 106 -12.31 -21.34 23.64
N ARG A 107 -11.09 -20.85 23.91
CA ARG A 107 -9.84 -21.46 23.47
C ARG A 107 -9.91 -22.98 23.71
N GLY A 108 -9.96 -23.77 22.65
CA GLY A 108 -9.61 -25.18 22.76
C GLY A 108 -8.13 -25.29 23.15
N PRO A 109 -7.73 -26.36 23.86
CA PRO A 109 -6.32 -26.57 24.19
C PRO A 109 -5.47 -26.63 22.92
N ALA A 110 -4.23 -26.13 22.97
CA ALA A 110 -3.33 -26.12 21.83
C ALA A 110 -3.12 -27.54 21.26
N PRO A 111 -2.90 -27.70 19.93
CA PRO A 111 -2.67 -29.00 19.32
C PRO A 111 -1.57 -29.82 20.01
N LYS A 112 -1.80 -31.12 20.20
CA LYS A 112 -0.96 -32.05 21.00
C LYS A 112 0.54 -32.10 20.65
N TRP A 113 0.98 -31.58 19.49
CA TRP A 113 2.38 -31.53 19.03
C TRP A 113 3.14 -30.25 19.43
N VAL A 114 2.49 -29.33 20.15
CA VAL A 114 3.02 -28.05 20.69
C VAL A 114 3.92 -28.22 21.94
N ARG A 115 4.05 -29.43 22.49
CA ARG A 115 4.47 -29.66 23.89
C ARG A 115 5.98 -29.71 24.20
N GLY A 116 6.86 -29.90 23.22
CA GLY A 116 8.24 -30.32 23.50
C GLY A 116 9.23 -29.23 24.01
N ALA A 117 8.95 -27.94 23.79
CA ALA A 117 9.81 -26.84 24.26
C ALA A 117 9.27 -26.17 25.54
N TYR A 118 7.95 -26.21 25.72
CA TYR A 118 7.22 -25.62 26.83
C TYR A 118 7.48 -26.39 28.14
N GLU A 119 7.43 -27.73 28.09
CA GLU A 119 7.58 -28.59 29.28
C GLU A 119 8.87 -28.39 30.12
N ARG A 120 9.94 -27.77 29.57
CA ARG A 120 11.20 -27.55 30.30
C ARG A 120 11.41 -26.15 30.88
N PHE A 121 10.82 -25.11 30.30
CA PHE A 121 11.10 -23.71 30.67
C PHE A 121 9.89 -22.76 30.60
N GLY A 122 8.74 -23.18 30.05
CA GLY A 122 7.55 -22.35 29.97
C GLY A 122 6.30 -23.20 30.16
N GLN A 123 5.56 -23.01 31.26
CA GLN A 123 4.17 -23.46 31.28
C GLN A 123 3.48 -22.95 30.00
N GLU A 124 2.63 -23.76 29.38
CA GLU A 124 1.70 -23.27 28.35
C GLU A 124 1.03 -22.03 28.97
N PRO A 125 1.32 -20.82 28.48
CA PRO A 125 0.77 -19.66 29.13
C PRO A 125 -0.74 -19.82 29.03
N GLY A 126 -1.43 -19.61 30.15
CA GLY A 126 -2.85 -19.31 30.09
C GLY A 126 -3.09 -18.15 29.11
N PRO A 127 -4.34 -17.72 28.90
CA PRO A 127 -4.60 -16.54 28.08
C PRO A 127 -3.68 -15.38 28.47
N LEU A 128 -2.73 -15.04 27.59
CA LEU A 128 -1.83 -13.93 27.83
C LEU A 128 -2.69 -12.67 28.00
N PRO A 129 -2.45 -11.82 29.02
CA PRO A 129 -3.12 -10.54 29.17
C PRO A 129 -3.06 -9.72 27.88
N THR A 130 -3.98 -8.78 27.67
CA THR A 130 -4.04 -8.00 26.42
C THR A 130 -2.76 -7.22 26.12
N ASP A 131 -2.02 -6.80 27.14
CA ASP A 131 -0.79 -5.99 27.07
C ASP A 131 0.48 -6.80 27.42
N ALA A 132 0.43 -8.13 27.34
CA ALA A 132 1.50 -9.00 27.84
C ALA A 132 2.87 -8.72 27.21
N ALA A 133 2.97 -8.47 25.90
CA ALA A 133 4.26 -8.21 25.26
C ALA A 133 4.85 -6.87 25.73
N THR A 134 4.01 -5.84 25.80
CA THR A 134 4.38 -4.53 26.33
C THR A 134 4.82 -4.62 27.80
N ALA A 135 4.12 -5.42 28.61
CA ALA A 135 4.44 -5.60 30.02
C ALA A 135 5.75 -6.37 30.22
N ALA A 136 5.99 -7.43 29.43
CA ALA A 136 7.21 -8.23 29.50
C ALA A 136 8.47 -7.38 29.29
N LEU A 137 8.48 -6.50 28.28
CA LEU A 137 9.58 -5.57 28.01
C LEU A 137 9.99 -4.66 29.18
N ARG A 138 9.07 -4.43 30.14
CA ARG A 138 9.34 -3.60 31.32
C ARG A 138 9.87 -4.41 32.49
N MET A 139 9.85 -5.73 32.41
CA MET A 139 10.33 -6.59 33.47
C MET A 139 11.84 -6.48 33.63
N GLN A 140 12.29 -6.56 34.88
CA GLN A 140 13.70 -6.55 35.23
C GLN A 140 14.04 -7.83 36.00
N PRO A 141 15.26 -8.38 35.84
CA PRO A 141 15.70 -9.53 36.62
C PRO A 141 15.61 -9.25 38.12
N SER A 142 15.17 -10.25 38.88
CA SER A 142 15.09 -10.20 40.35
C SER A 142 15.96 -11.29 40.96
N SER A 143 16.12 -11.28 42.29
CA SER A 143 16.83 -12.35 43.00
C SER A 143 16.19 -13.73 42.81
N GLU A 144 14.87 -13.79 42.62
CA GLU A 144 14.14 -15.03 42.39
C GLU A 144 14.21 -15.49 40.92
N SER A 145 14.23 -14.54 39.99
CA SER A 145 14.28 -14.78 38.54
C SER A 145 15.38 -13.92 37.88
N PRO A 146 16.67 -14.32 38.00
CA PRO A 146 17.78 -13.45 37.61
C PRO A 146 18.20 -13.56 36.13
N HIS A 147 17.52 -14.36 35.30
CA HIS A 147 18.02 -14.71 33.96
C HIS A 147 16.99 -14.50 32.87
N PHE A 148 17.35 -13.85 31.75
CA PHE A 148 16.60 -13.94 30.51
C PHE A 148 16.99 -15.20 29.72
N LEU A 149 16.09 -15.70 28.89
CA LEU A 149 16.34 -16.88 28.05
C LEU A 149 17.08 -16.50 26.77
N GLY A 150 18.01 -17.36 26.36
CA GLY A 150 18.63 -17.28 25.03
C GLY A 150 17.82 -18.02 23.96
N LEU A 151 18.27 -17.92 22.70
CA LEU A 151 17.80 -18.78 21.62
C LEU A 151 18.83 -19.86 21.30
N TYR A 152 18.38 -21.11 21.28
CA TYR A 152 19.21 -22.25 20.97
C TYR A 152 19.55 -22.28 19.47
N ASN A 153 20.82 -22.43 19.12
CA ASN A 153 21.27 -22.55 17.73
C ASN A 153 21.86 -23.96 17.49
N PRO A 154 21.16 -24.86 16.76
CA PRO A 154 21.71 -26.16 16.40
C PRO A 154 22.73 -26.12 15.25
N GLY A 155 23.10 -24.94 14.74
CA GLY A 155 24.19 -24.75 13.78
C GLY A 155 23.91 -23.64 12.76
N VAL A 156 22.73 -23.68 12.13
CA VAL A 156 22.39 -22.80 10.99
C VAL A 156 21.36 -21.71 11.30
N TYR A 157 20.87 -21.61 12.54
CA TYR A 157 19.75 -20.73 12.91
C TYR A 157 20.19 -19.37 13.48
N CYS A 158 21.48 -19.02 13.39
CA CYS A 158 21.98 -17.74 13.89
C CYS A 158 21.27 -16.53 13.24
N PHE A 159 20.98 -16.59 11.93
CA PHE A 159 20.24 -15.54 11.22
C PHE A 159 18.85 -15.30 11.83
N MET A 160 18.14 -16.38 12.18
CA MET A 160 16.82 -16.30 12.79
C MET A 160 16.91 -15.82 14.23
N ASN A 161 17.85 -16.38 14.99
CA ASN A 161 18.01 -16.00 16.39
C ASN A 161 18.36 -14.52 16.54
N SER A 162 19.23 -13.98 15.66
CA SER A 162 19.56 -12.55 15.68
C SER A 162 18.37 -11.67 15.31
N VAL A 163 17.57 -12.05 14.31
CA VAL A 163 16.36 -11.30 13.92
C VAL A 163 15.34 -11.31 15.05
N VAL A 164 15.01 -12.47 15.61
CA VAL A 164 14.02 -12.58 16.69
C VAL A 164 14.44 -11.80 17.93
N GLN A 165 15.71 -11.88 18.34
CA GLN A 165 16.24 -11.12 19.48
C GLN A 165 16.23 -9.60 19.22
N SER A 166 16.51 -9.19 17.98
CA SER A 166 16.45 -7.78 17.61
C SER A 166 15.02 -7.26 17.66
N LEU A 167 14.05 -8.05 17.16
CA LEU A 167 12.63 -7.70 17.17
C LEU A 167 12.04 -7.72 18.59
N SER A 168 12.47 -8.63 19.47
CA SER A 168 11.98 -8.69 20.86
C SER A 168 12.21 -7.38 21.60
N SER A 169 13.35 -6.74 21.33
CA SER A 169 13.75 -5.49 21.97
C SER A 169 12.99 -4.24 21.48
N VAL A 170 12.07 -4.37 20.50
CA VAL A 170 11.37 -3.22 19.89
C VAL A 170 10.03 -2.97 20.57
N ALA A 171 9.97 -1.96 21.45
CA ALA A 171 8.75 -1.60 22.18
C ALA A 171 7.54 -1.32 21.28
N ALA A 172 7.72 -0.59 20.19
CA ALA A 172 6.62 -0.31 19.26
C ALA A 172 6.06 -1.58 18.59
N LEU A 173 6.88 -2.62 18.39
CA LEU A 173 6.43 -3.91 17.90
C LEU A 173 5.60 -4.64 18.96
N ALA A 174 6.05 -4.67 20.21
CA ALA A 174 5.29 -5.28 21.31
C ALA A 174 3.88 -4.66 21.44
N HIS A 175 3.81 -3.32 21.44
CA HIS A 175 2.54 -2.60 21.42
C HIS A 175 1.65 -2.96 20.21
N PHE A 176 2.25 -3.06 19.03
CA PHE A 176 1.54 -3.45 17.82
C PHE A 176 0.98 -4.88 17.90
N LEU A 177 1.78 -5.84 18.38
CA LEU A 177 1.34 -7.23 18.53
C LEU A 177 0.20 -7.36 19.55
N ASP A 178 0.29 -6.68 20.69
CA ASP A 178 -0.79 -6.62 21.68
C ASP A 178 -2.09 -6.05 21.09
N ALA A 179 -2.00 -4.92 20.38
CA ALA A 179 -3.15 -4.26 19.76
C ALA A 179 -3.77 -5.10 18.62
N LEU A 180 -2.92 -5.71 17.77
CA LEU A 180 -3.39 -6.57 16.69
C LEU A 180 -4.06 -7.84 17.23
N THR A 181 -3.49 -8.51 18.23
CA THR A 181 -4.13 -9.67 18.87
C THR A 181 -5.49 -9.29 19.47
N HIS A 182 -5.59 -8.16 20.18
CA HIS A 182 -6.86 -7.69 20.74
C HIS A 182 -7.91 -7.41 19.64
N MET A 183 -7.50 -6.76 18.55
CA MET A 183 -8.38 -6.50 17.41
C MET A 183 -8.81 -7.81 16.72
N ALA A 184 -7.87 -8.75 16.53
CA ALA A 184 -8.14 -10.05 15.94
C ALA A 184 -9.13 -10.88 16.77
N GLU A 185 -9.02 -10.85 18.11
CA GLU A 185 -9.96 -11.53 19.01
C GLU A 185 -11.37 -10.91 18.93
N ARG A 186 -11.48 -9.57 18.82
CA ARG A 186 -12.76 -8.85 18.65
C ARG A 186 -13.47 -9.26 17.36
N TYR A 187 -12.71 -9.38 16.26
CA TYR A 187 -13.25 -9.73 14.94
C TYR A 187 -13.19 -11.23 14.62
N ASP A 188 -12.74 -12.08 15.55
CA ASP A 188 -12.58 -13.54 15.39
C ASP A 188 -11.81 -13.94 14.11
N VAL A 189 -10.67 -13.28 13.88
CA VAL A 189 -9.78 -13.56 12.75
C VAL A 189 -8.51 -14.26 13.26
N PRO A 190 -8.09 -15.38 12.67
CA PRO A 190 -6.87 -16.07 13.10
C PRO A 190 -5.61 -15.32 12.68
N THR A 191 -4.66 -15.16 13.62
CA THR A 191 -3.39 -14.46 13.42
C THR A 191 -2.20 -15.30 13.93
N PRO A 192 -1.97 -16.50 13.36
CA PRO A 192 -0.99 -17.46 13.90
C PRO A 192 0.45 -16.94 13.98
N VAL A 193 0.88 -16.07 13.07
CA VAL A 193 2.22 -15.47 13.10
C VAL A 193 2.30 -14.42 14.20
N THR A 194 1.32 -13.52 14.29
CA THR A 194 1.21 -12.52 15.36
C THR A 194 1.19 -13.19 16.73
N ASP A 195 0.32 -14.21 16.90
CA ASP A 195 0.14 -14.90 18.18
C ASP A 195 1.43 -15.60 18.62
N THR A 196 2.08 -16.33 17.70
CA THR A 196 3.32 -17.06 17.98
C THR A 196 4.48 -16.12 18.26
N LEU A 197 4.62 -15.05 17.47
CA LEU A 197 5.68 -14.07 17.67
C LEU A 197 5.49 -13.36 19.01
N ARG A 198 4.27 -12.91 19.31
CA ARG A 198 3.92 -12.25 20.57
C ARG A 198 4.25 -13.11 21.77
N GLU A 199 3.86 -14.38 21.75
CA GLU A 199 4.18 -15.33 22.81
C GLU A 199 5.68 -15.55 22.98
N LEU A 200 6.40 -15.68 21.87
CA LEU A 200 7.86 -15.79 21.86
C LEU A 200 8.54 -14.55 22.48
N LEU A 201 8.09 -13.35 22.15
CA LEU A 201 8.63 -12.11 22.73
C LEU A 201 8.38 -12.06 24.24
N VAL A 202 7.15 -12.36 24.69
CA VAL A 202 6.81 -12.43 26.12
C VAL A 202 7.75 -13.37 26.86
N ILE A 203 8.03 -14.56 26.32
CA ILE A 203 8.91 -15.54 26.97
C ILE A 203 10.36 -15.03 27.02
N LEU A 204 10.84 -14.41 25.94
CA LEU A 204 12.21 -13.87 25.87
C LEU A 204 12.43 -12.70 26.83
N ASP A 205 11.43 -11.83 26.97
CA ASP A 205 11.48 -10.63 27.79
C ASP A 205 10.96 -10.85 29.23
N THR A 206 10.61 -12.08 29.62
CA THR A 206 10.23 -12.43 30.99
C THR A 206 11.39 -13.10 31.73
N PRO A 207 11.89 -12.53 32.86
CA PRO A 207 12.96 -13.14 33.64
C PRO A 207 12.57 -14.50 34.23
N GLN A 208 13.53 -15.44 34.21
CA GLN A 208 13.41 -16.83 34.63
C GLN A 208 14.33 -17.16 35.81
N LYS A 209 13.93 -18.16 36.59
CA LYS A 209 14.71 -18.68 37.72
C LYS A 209 16.00 -19.35 37.25
N ARG A 210 15.92 -20.13 36.16
CA ARG A 210 17.04 -20.92 35.62
C ARG A 210 17.53 -20.33 34.32
N ARG A 211 18.85 -20.43 34.08
CA ARG A 211 19.44 -20.19 32.77
C ARG A 211 18.91 -21.22 31.78
N GLY A 212 18.60 -20.78 30.57
CA GLY A 212 18.09 -21.64 29.53
C GLY A 212 18.13 -20.98 28.17
N ALA A 213 17.90 -21.81 27.15
CA ALA A 213 17.71 -21.35 25.79
C ALA A 213 16.55 -22.10 25.15
N LEU A 214 15.82 -21.44 24.27
CA LEU A 214 14.64 -21.98 23.60
C LEU A 214 14.84 -22.05 22.08
N ALA A 215 14.17 -23.00 21.43
CA ALA A 215 14.14 -23.10 19.98
C ALA A 215 12.74 -22.67 19.52
N PRO A 216 12.60 -21.63 18.67
CA PRO A 216 11.30 -21.07 18.30
C PRO A 216 10.64 -21.91 17.18
N LYS A 217 10.38 -23.19 17.49
CA LYS A 217 9.87 -24.18 16.52
C LYS A 217 8.49 -23.81 15.96
N GLN A 218 7.62 -23.24 16.80
CA GLN A 218 6.32 -22.77 16.32
C GLN A 218 6.48 -21.68 15.27
N LEU A 219 7.34 -20.69 15.52
CA LEU A 219 7.55 -19.58 14.59
C LEU A 219 8.03 -20.09 13.23
N VAL A 220 8.99 -21.01 13.22
CA VAL A 220 9.47 -21.69 12.00
C VAL A 220 8.33 -22.38 11.26
N GLN A 221 7.46 -23.08 11.99
CA GLN A 221 6.36 -23.82 11.38
C GLN A 221 5.27 -22.90 10.78
N VAL A 222 4.85 -21.86 11.51
CA VAL A 222 3.82 -20.93 11.01
C VAL A 222 4.34 -20.11 9.82
N LEU A 223 5.60 -19.66 9.88
CA LEU A 223 6.24 -18.99 8.75
C LEU A 223 6.47 -19.93 7.57
N GLY A 224 6.68 -21.23 7.82
CA GLY A 224 6.75 -22.25 6.77
C GLY A 224 5.52 -22.24 5.87
N GLY A 225 4.32 -22.06 6.43
CA GLY A 225 3.08 -21.93 5.64
C GLY A 225 3.06 -20.68 4.76
N VAL A 226 3.52 -19.54 5.29
CA VAL A 226 3.62 -18.26 4.56
C VAL A 226 4.66 -18.35 3.43
N SER A 227 5.83 -18.92 3.72
CA SER A 227 6.93 -19.09 2.78
C SER A 227 6.53 -19.93 1.54
N GLN A 228 5.69 -20.95 1.72
CA GLN A 228 5.20 -21.78 0.61
C GLN A 228 4.22 -21.01 -0.30
N ALA A 229 3.40 -20.13 0.27
CA ALA A 229 2.46 -19.30 -0.49
C ALA A 229 3.16 -18.24 -1.36
N HIS A 230 4.36 -17.80 -0.97
CA HIS A 230 5.16 -16.77 -1.66
C HIS A 230 6.32 -17.33 -2.50
N GLY A 231 6.37 -18.64 -2.75
CA GLY A 231 7.41 -19.27 -3.57
C GLY A 231 8.79 -19.36 -2.89
N MET A 232 8.90 -18.98 -1.61
CA MET A 232 10.13 -19.00 -0.81
C MET A 232 10.31 -20.36 -0.12
N ARG A 233 10.13 -21.48 -0.84
CA ARG A 233 10.08 -22.84 -0.24
C ARG A 233 11.34 -23.20 0.57
N THR A 234 12.44 -22.52 0.30
CA THR A 234 13.81 -22.91 0.71
C THR A 234 14.29 -22.23 2.00
N LEU A 235 13.72 -21.09 2.41
CA LEU A 235 14.29 -20.31 3.52
C LEU A 235 14.30 -21.03 4.87
N LEU A 236 13.21 -21.70 5.21
CA LEU A 236 13.04 -22.31 6.53
C LEU A 236 13.17 -23.84 6.51
N SER A 237 13.21 -24.44 5.33
CA SER A 237 13.30 -25.90 5.13
C SER A 237 14.73 -26.35 4.79
N ALA A 238 15.53 -25.49 4.16
CA ALA A 238 16.94 -25.76 3.95
C ALA A 238 17.67 -25.64 5.29
N HIS A 239 18.34 -26.71 5.71
CA HIS A 239 19.27 -26.66 6.84
C HIS A 239 20.55 -25.92 6.42
N GLN A 240 20.40 -24.70 5.93
CA GLN A 240 21.44 -23.85 5.35
C GLN A 240 21.32 -22.44 5.93
N GLN A 241 22.45 -21.72 5.96
CA GLN A 241 22.44 -20.31 6.35
C GLN A 241 21.63 -19.50 5.35
N GLN A 242 20.78 -18.60 5.86
CA GLN A 242 19.95 -17.69 5.06
C GLN A 242 20.28 -16.24 5.36
N ASP A 243 19.77 -15.34 4.52
CA ASP A 243 19.84 -13.90 4.77
C ASP A 243 18.89 -13.50 5.91
N ALA A 244 19.42 -12.79 6.90
CA ALA A 244 18.65 -12.27 8.03
C ALA A 244 17.66 -11.17 7.60
N GLN A 245 18.00 -10.35 6.60
CA GLN A 245 17.10 -9.32 6.07
C GLN A 245 15.84 -9.96 5.48
N GLU A 246 16.03 -11.02 4.70
CA GLU A 246 14.93 -11.72 4.02
C GLU A 246 13.95 -12.33 5.03
N LEU A 247 14.46 -12.94 6.11
CA LEU A 247 13.62 -13.43 7.20
C LEU A 247 12.86 -12.29 7.89
N ALA A 248 13.53 -11.17 8.20
CA ALA A 248 12.88 -10.04 8.85
C ALA A 248 11.73 -9.49 7.98
N LEU A 249 11.95 -9.34 6.67
CA LEU A 249 10.93 -8.92 5.72
C LEU A 249 9.79 -9.92 5.59
N LEU A 250 10.09 -11.22 5.61
CA LEU A 250 9.05 -12.28 5.62
C LEU A 250 8.15 -12.16 6.85
N ILE A 251 8.74 -11.96 8.04
CA ILE A 251 7.98 -11.77 9.28
C ILE A 251 7.10 -10.52 9.18
N LEU A 252 7.67 -9.37 8.80
CA LEU A 252 6.91 -8.11 8.69
C LEU A 252 5.78 -8.20 7.66
N HIS A 253 6.04 -8.83 6.51
CA HIS A 253 5.02 -9.07 5.49
C HIS A 253 3.89 -9.96 6.01
N ALA A 254 4.21 -11.04 6.73
CA ALA A 254 3.21 -11.91 7.34
C ALA A 254 2.31 -11.15 8.34
N LEU A 255 2.91 -10.26 9.15
CA LEU A 255 2.16 -9.40 10.07
C LEU A 255 1.23 -8.44 9.34
N ASP A 256 1.65 -7.87 8.20
CA ASP A 256 0.77 -7.01 7.38
C ASP A 256 -0.36 -7.79 6.72
N GLN A 257 -0.12 -9.02 6.29
CA GLN A 257 -1.17 -9.88 5.74
C GLN A 257 -2.24 -10.20 6.79
N GLU A 258 -1.81 -10.51 8.02
CA GLU A 258 -2.70 -10.76 9.15
C GLU A 258 -3.47 -9.48 9.55
N LEU A 259 -2.80 -8.33 9.67
CA LEU A 259 -3.44 -7.04 9.91
C LEU A 259 -4.49 -6.71 8.85
N GLY A 260 -4.15 -6.89 7.56
CA GLY A 260 -5.07 -6.64 6.45
C GLY A 260 -6.27 -7.59 6.47
N ALA A 261 -6.11 -8.83 6.90
CA ALA A 261 -7.23 -9.76 7.07
C ALA A 261 -8.19 -9.31 8.19
N VAL A 262 -7.64 -8.88 9.34
CA VAL A 262 -8.43 -8.36 10.45
C VAL A 262 -9.18 -7.09 10.06
N GLN A 263 -8.51 -6.17 9.36
CA GLN A 263 -9.11 -4.91 8.89
C GLN A 263 -10.23 -5.14 7.85
N ARG A 264 -10.08 -6.12 6.96
CA ARG A 264 -11.14 -6.50 6.01
C ARG A 264 -12.38 -7.02 6.72
N GLU A 265 -12.23 -7.96 7.65
CA GLU A 265 -13.35 -8.49 8.43
C GLU A 265 -14.03 -7.38 9.26
N ARG A 266 -13.23 -6.48 9.86
CA ARG A 266 -13.74 -5.28 10.52
C ARG A 266 -14.60 -4.43 9.59
N GLY A 267 -14.12 -4.16 8.36
CA GLY A 267 -14.86 -3.41 7.36
C GLY A 267 -16.21 -4.06 7.04
N LEU A 268 -16.22 -5.36 6.76
CA LEU A 268 -17.44 -6.13 6.47
C LEU A 268 -18.47 -6.05 7.62
N ARG A 269 -18.04 -6.26 8.87
CA ARG A 269 -18.95 -6.19 10.03
C ARG A 269 -19.52 -4.79 10.27
N LEU A 270 -18.72 -3.75 10.04
CA LEU A 270 -19.19 -2.37 10.15
C LEU A 270 -20.21 -2.05 9.05
N GLU A 271 -19.98 -2.56 7.83
CA GLU A 271 -20.94 -2.43 6.74
C GLU A 271 -22.26 -3.13 7.04
N GLU A 272 -22.23 -4.38 7.53
CA GLU A 272 -23.41 -5.13 7.96
C GLU A 272 -24.21 -4.40 9.05
N GLN A 273 -23.52 -3.88 10.08
CA GLN A 273 -24.16 -3.13 11.16
C GLN A 273 -24.75 -1.80 10.66
N SER A 274 -24.08 -1.14 9.72
CA SER A 274 -24.57 0.10 9.12
C SER A 274 -25.77 -0.13 8.20
N ALA A 275 -25.89 -1.30 7.56
CA ALA A 275 -26.95 -1.60 6.60
C ALA A 275 -28.35 -1.48 7.21
N GLY A 276 -28.53 -1.79 8.49
CA GLY A 276 -29.79 -1.60 9.22
C GLY A 276 -30.12 -0.14 9.59
N LEU A 277 -29.14 0.77 9.56
CA LEU A 277 -29.27 2.18 9.96
C LEU A 277 -29.10 3.15 8.77
N ARG A 278 -28.76 2.65 7.57
CA ARG A 278 -28.57 3.44 6.33
C ARG A 278 -29.76 4.34 6.00
N GLY A 279 -30.99 3.95 6.37
CA GLY A 279 -32.20 4.77 6.17
C GLY A 279 -32.34 5.98 7.10
N ALA A 280 -31.64 6.00 8.24
CA ALA A 280 -31.82 7.03 9.28
C ALA A 280 -30.61 7.98 9.44
N THR A 281 -29.41 7.60 9.01
CA THR A 281 -28.18 8.38 9.27
C THR A 281 -27.31 8.69 8.05
N ALA A 282 -27.82 8.48 6.83
CA ALA A 282 -27.08 8.64 5.56
C ALA A 282 -26.27 9.95 5.40
N PRO A 283 -26.69 11.14 5.92
CA PRO A 283 -25.87 12.35 5.79
C PRO A 283 -24.66 12.39 6.75
N SER A 284 -24.60 11.51 7.75
CA SER A 284 -23.63 11.62 8.87
C SER A 284 -22.43 10.68 8.76
N THR A 285 -22.44 9.75 7.79
CA THR A 285 -21.46 8.66 7.66
C THR A 285 -20.33 8.94 6.68
N LEU A 286 -20.23 10.15 6.13
CA LEU A 286 -19.14 10.52 5.22
C LEU A 286 -18.42 11.77 5.75
N ALA A 287 -17.09 11.72 5.81
CA ALA A 287 -16.23 12.89 5.99
C ALA A 287 -15.19 12.88 4.87
N PHE A 288 -15.14 13.93 4.06
CA PHE A 288 -14.21 14.05 2.92
C PHE A 288 -14.22 12.83 1.97
N GLY A 289 -15.40 12.32 1.62
CA GLY A 289 -15.53 11.20 0.68
C GLY A 289 -15.17 9.81 1.24
N HIS A 290 -14.73 9.73 2.49
CA HIS A 290 -14.49 8.46 3.18
C HIS A 290 -15.61 8.13 4.16
N LEU A 291 -15.95 6.84 4.26
CA LEU A 291 -16.83 6.33 5.29
C LEU A 291 -16.29 6.73 6.66
N ARG A 292 -17.12 7.40 7.46
CA ARG A 292 -16.84 7.77 8.86
C ARG A 292 -16.61 6.53 9.73
N ALA A 293 -16.96 5.33 9.25
CA ALA A 293 -16.54 4.05 9.83
C ALA A 293 -15.01 3.81 9.77
N SER A 294 -14.27 4.55 8.92
CA SER A 294 -12.81 4.63 8.94
C SER A 294 -12.27 5.53 10.06
N LEU A 295 -13.12 6.30 10.74
CA LEU A 295 -12.82 7.04 11.97
C LEU A 295 -13.55 6.35 13.12
N GLY A 296 -12.87 5.34 13.67
CA GLY A 296 -13.40 4.31 14.56
C GLY A 296 -14.53 4.71 15.52
N HIS A 297 -15.51 3.82 15.65
CA HIS A 297 -15.91 3.46 17.00
C HIS A 297 -14.69 2.74 17.63
N ASP A 298 -14.18 3.30 18.73
CA ASP A 298 -13.07 2.85 19.58
C ASP A 298 -11.60 3.13 19.19
N GLY A 299 -11.26 3.99 18.21
CA GLY A 299 -9.85 4.43 18.07
C GLY A 299 -8.80 3.31 17.84
N ASP A 300 -9.21 2.18 17.26
CA ASP A 300 -8.34 1.04 16.91
C ASP A 300 -7.42 1.34 15.70
N ASP A 301 -6.68 2.45 15.73
CA ASP A 301 -5.69 2.81 14.71
C ASP A 301 -4.42 1.92 14.84
N VAL A 302 -4.61 0.62 14.64
CA VAL A 302 -3.54 -0.37 14.62
C VAL A 302 -2.83 -0.31 13.28
N ALA A 303 -1.61 0.24 13.29
CA ALA A 303 -0.74 0.32 12.14
C ALA A 303 0.59 -0.39 12.42
N ASN A 304 1.10 -1.11 11.43
CA ASN A 304 2.42 -1.73 11.52
C ASN A 304 3.49 -0.63 11.70
N PRO A 305 4.27 -0.65 12.80
CA PRO A 305 5.18 0.44 13.15
C PRO A 305 6.38 0.59 12.19
N PHE A 306 6.65 -0.43 11.36
CA PHE A 306 7.72 -0.42 10.36
C PHE A 306 7.29 0.21 9.03
N ARG A 307 6.01 0.56 8.86
CA ARG A 307 5.49 1.09 7.59
C ARG A 307 5.73 2.59 7.43
N GLY A 308 6.65 2.92 6.53
CA GLY A 308 6.95 4.27 6.07
C GLY A 308 6.47 4.52 4.64
N THR A 309 6.86 5.67 4.09
CA THR A 309 6.60 6.03 2.69
C THR A 309 7.84 6.69 2.10
N SER A 310 8.28 6.22 0.93
CA SER A 310 9.28 6.91 0.11
C SER A 310 8.60 7.67 -1.01
N ALA A 311 9.22 8.78 -1.43
CA ALA A 311 8.83 9.55 -2.61
C ALA A 311 9.92 9.42 -3.67
N GLN A 312 9.50 9.23 -4.92
CA GLN A 312 10.36 9.23 -6.08
C GLN A 312 9.97 10.39 -6.99
N ARG A 313 10.96 11.18 -7.37
CA ARG A 313 10.83 12.26 -8.35
C ARG A 313 11.67 11.92 -9.57
N THR A 314 11.06 12.01 -10.76
CA THR A 314 11.75 11.91 -12.05
C THR A 314 11.63 13.24 -12.78
N SER A 315 12.71 13.75 -13.37
CA SER A 315 12.69 15.04 -14.09
C SER A 315 13.63 15.03 -15.28
N CYS A 316 13.21 15.57 -16.41
CA CYS A 316 14.03 15.77 -17.60
C CYS A 316 14.66 17.17 -17.57
N ALA A 317 15.99 17.25 -17.44
CA ALA A 317 16.69 18.53 -17.44
C ALA A 317 16.76 19.17 -18.84
N ARG A 318 16.56 18.41 -19.92
CA ARG A 318 16.52 18.93 -21.30
C ARG A 318 15.33 19.87 -21.53
N CYS A 319 14.14 19.47 -21.10
CA CYS A 319 12.90 20.21 -21.37
C CYS A 319 12.21 20.75 -20.11
N GLY A 320 12.76 20.49 -18.92
CA GLY A 320 12.21 20.92 -17.63
C GLY A 320 10.98 20.13 -17.16
N TYR A 321 10.52 19.12 -17.89
CA TYR A 321 9.38 18.31 -17.47
C TYR A 321 9.71 17.51 -16.20
N THR A 322 8.86 17.64 -15.18
CA THR A 322 8.92 16.83 -13.96
C THR A 322 7.71 15.92 -13.95
N GLU A 323 7.91 14.63 -13.69
CA GLU A 323 6.81 13.69 -13.52
C GLU A 323 6.14 13.88 -12.15
N ALA A 324 4.86 13.55 -12.03
CA ALA A 324 4.17 13.50 -10.76
C ALA A 324 4.96 12.64 -9.74
N ILE A 325 5.12 13.15 -8.51
CA ILE A 325 5.86 12.45 -7.47
C ILE A 325 5.14 11.15 -7.14
N ARG A 326 5.86 10.03 -7.26
CA ARG A 326 5.33 8.71 -6.97
C ARG A 326 5.67 8.33 -5.53
N TYR A 327 4.69 7.84 -4.78
CA TYR A 327 4.88 7.37 -3.42
C TYR A 327 4.90 5.84 -3.37
N PHE A 328 5.83 5.28 -2.61
CA PHE A 328 5.95 3.84 -2.41
C PHE A 328 5.91 3.50 -0.92
N ALA A 329 5.26 2.40 -0.58
CA ALA A 329 5.30 1.87 0.78
C ALA A 329 6.72 1.40 1.11
N LEU A 330 7.18 1.73 2.31
CA LEU A 330 8.52 1.41 2.79
C LEU A 330 8.42 0.51 4.03
N THR A 331 9.23 -0.55 4.07
CA THR A 331 9.38 -1.42 5.26
C THR A 331 10.82 -1.33 5.80
N ASP A 332 11.79 -1.29 4.90
CA ASP A 332 13.21 -1.14 5.20
C ASP A 332 13.91 -0.23 4.20
N LEU A 333 15.05 0.33 4.61
CA LEU A 333 15.99 0.99 3.72
C LEU A 333 17.20 0.09 3.51
N SER A 334 17.32 -0.47 2.30
CA SER A 334 18.51 -1.20 1.87
C SER A 334 19.54 -0.23 1.33
N LEU A 335 20.57 0.04 2.13
CA LEU A 335 21.62 1.01 1.86
C LEU A 335 22.84 0.32 1.25
N VAL A 336 23.35 0.85 0.14
CA VAL A 336 24.59 0.38 -0.48
C VAL A 336 25.77 0.88 0.35
N VAL A 337 26.65 -0.04 0.76
CA VAL A 337 27.91 0.32 1.41
C VAL A 337 28.94 0.67 0.32
N PRO A 338 29.56 1.87 0.35
CA PRO A 338 30.56 2.26 -0.64
C PRO A 338 31.69 1.23 -0.78
N MET A 339 32.10 0.98 -2.03
CA MET A 339 33.19 0.06 -2.36
C MET A 339 34.54 0.78 -2.36
N GLY A 340 35.62 0.05 -2.08
CA GLY A 340 36.98 0.59 -2.10
C GLY A 340 37.36 1.45 -0.89
N VAL A 341 36.46 1.63 0.08
CA VAL A 341 36.73 2.35 1.34
C VAL A 341 36.92 1.37 2.49
N ARG A 342 37.79 1.71 3.45
CA ARG A 342 37.95 0.92 4.68
C ARG A 342 36.88 1.25 5.72
N THR A 343 36.44 2.50 5.76
CA THR A 343 35.45 3.02 6.71
C THR A 343 34.55 4.04 6.00
N CYS A 344 33.26 4.03 6.31
CA CYS A 344 32.30 5.06 5.93
C CYS A 344 31.31 5.29 7.08
N THR A 345 30.51 6.36 7.01
CA THR A 345 29.44 6.61 7.99
C THR A 345 28.08 6.17 7.45
N LEU A 346 27.09 6.01 8.33
CA LEU A 346 25.72 5.68 7.93
C LEU A 346 25.08 6.81 7.13
N GLU A 347 25.38 8.06 7.47
CA GLU A 347 24.93 9.27 6.79
C GLU A 347 25.45 9.31 5.35
N GLN A 348 26.67 8.82 5.10
CA GLN A 348 27.19 8.68 3.74
C GLN A 348 26.38 7.66 2.94
N CYS A 349 26.00 6.54 3.53
CA CYS A 349 25.15 5.54 2.88
C CYS A 349 23.73 6.08 2.61
N LEU A 350 23.15 6.84 3.55
CA LEU A 350 21.86 7.52 3.39
C LEU A 350 21.91 8.61 2.33
N GLY A 351 22.99 9.40 2.32
CA GLY A 351 23.24 10.43 1.31
C GLY A 351 23.28 9.83 -0.09
N ALA A 352 24.00 8.72 -0.27
CA ALA A 352 24.03 7.96 -1.52
C ALA A 352 22.64 7.44 -1.92
N TRP A 353 21.84 6.94 -0.96
CA TRP A 353 20.47 6.49 -1.22
C TRP A 353 19.53 7.63 -1.69
N THR A 354 19.72 8.86 -1.17
CA THR A 354 18.94 10.05 -1.58
C THR A 354 19.53 10.82 -2.76
N GLN A 355 20.65 10.34 -3.32
CA GLN A 355 21.39 11.06 -4.33
C GLN A 355 20.55 11.27 -5.59
N LEU A 356 20.73 12.42 -6.23
CA LEU A 356 20.17 12.68 -7.55
C LEU A 356 20.95 11.86 -8.57
N GLU A 357 20.32 10.85 -9.16
CA GLU A 357 20.90 9.96 -10.14
C GLU A 357 20.53 10.40 -11.55
N GLN A 358 21.49 10.39 -12.47
CA GLN A 358 21.21 10.54 -13.90
C GLN A 358 20.71 9.21 -14.46
N ILE A 359 19.60 9.22 -15.18
CA ILE A 359 18.97 8.02 -15.74
C ILE A 359 18.66 8.19 -17.22
N GLU A 360 18.69 7.08 -17.95
CA GLU A 360 18.08 7.00 -19.28
C GLU A 360 16.57 6.86 -19.11
N TRP A 361 15.82 7.86 -19.55
CA TRP A 361 14.37 7.91 -19.38
C TRP A 361 13.68 8.46 -20.63
N ILE A 362 12.52 7.90 -20.94
CA ILE A 362 11.72 8.37 -22.07
C ILE A 362 10.84 9.51 -21.58
N CYS A 363 11.14 10.71 -22.05
CA CYS A 363 10.49 11.91 -21.52
C CYS A 363 9.16 12.17 -22.21
N HIS A 364 8.07 12.18 -21.43
CA HIS A 364 6.72 12.47 -21.93
C HIS A 364 6.64 13.77 -22.74
N ARG A 365 7.11 14.90 -22.20
CA ARG A 365 7.05 16.20 -22.90
C ARG A 365 7.90 16.21 -24.18
N CYS A 366 9.09 15.60 -24.16
CA CYS A 366 9.93 15.48 -25.36
C CYS A 366 9.28 14.58 -26.41
N SER A 367 8.67 13.47 -25.98
CA SER A 367 7.90 12.56 -26.81
C SER A 367 6.72 13.24 -27.51
N VAL A 368 5.95 14.06 -26.77
CA VAL A 368 4.85 14.85 -27.34
C VAL A 368 5.39 15.88 -28.33
N ALA A 369 6.48 16.59 -28.01
CA ALA A 369 7.09 17.57 -28.90
C ALA A 369 7.64 16.96 -30.20
N ALA A 370 8.33 15.81 -30.11
CA ALA A 370 8.82 15.08 -31.27
C ALA A 370 7.64 14.59 -32.14
N THR A 371 6.58 14.09 -31.51
CA THR A 371 5.37 13.66 -32.21
C THR A 371 4.68 14.84 -32.90
N LEU A 372 4.59 16.00 -32.24
CA LEU A 372 4.04 17.22 -32.83
C LEU A 372 4.83 17.64 -34.08
N ALA A 373 6.16 17.57 -34.05
CA ALA A 373 6.99 17.86 -35.21
C ALA A 373 6.71 16.89 -36.38
N ARG A 374 6.55 15.59 -36.09
CA ARG A 374 6.17 14.58 -37.09
C ARG A 374 4.82 14.88 -37.73
N GLU A 375 3.80 15.15 -36.92
CA GLU A 375 2.45 15.42 -37.44
C GLU A 375 2.40 16.74 -38.23
N LYS A 376 3.15 17.78 -37.81
CA LYS A 376 3.29 19.02 -38.59
C LYS A 376 3.94 18.78 -39.96
N ALA A 377 4.96 17.92 -40.03
CA ALA A 377 5.59 17.56 -41.29
C ALA A 377 4.63 16.78 -42.21
N GLU A 378 3.80 15.90 -41.65
CA GLU A 378 2.80 15.16 -42.43
C GLU A 378 1.68 16.07 -42.97
N VAL A 379 1.24 17.08 -42.20
CA VAL A 379 0.31 18.11 -42.70
C VAL A 379 0.88 18.78 -43.95
N LEU A 380 2.12 19.29 -43.89
CA LEU A 380 2.78 19.94 -45.03
C LEU A 380 2.92 18.99 -46.23
N ARG A 381 3.21 17.71 -45.98
CA ARG A 381 3.33 16.68 -47.02
C ARG A 381 2.01 16.40 -47.74
N LEU A 382 0.90 16.32 -46.98
CA LEU A 382 -0.43 16.07 -47.52
C LEU A 382 -0.95 17.27 -48.31
N GLU A 383 -0.75 18.48 -47.78
CA GLU A 383 -1.09 19.73 -48.46
C GLU A 383 -0.34 19.88 -49.80
N ALA A 384 0.97 19.62 -49.81
CA ALA A 384 1.78 19.64 -51.04
C ALA A 384 1.34 18.59 -52.06
N ALA A 385 0.78 17.46 -51.62
CA ALA A 385 0.24 16.41 -52.47
C ALA A 385 -1.23 16.64 -52.88
N GLY A 386 -1.87 17.75 -52.46
CA GLY A 386 -3.28 18.03 -52.71
C GLY A 386 -4.23 17.02 -52.03
N ARG A 387 -3.80 16.38 -50.94
CA ARG A 387 -4.60 15.41 -50.17
C ARG A 387 -5.20 16.08 -48.93
N ASP A 388 -6.28 15.51 -48.40
CA ASP A 388 -6.89 16.00 -47.17
C ASP A 388 -5.92 15.85 -45.97
N ALA A 389 -5.56 17.00 -45.38
CA ALA A 389 -4.68 17.09 -44.22
C ALA A 389 -5.45 17.27 -42.89
N SER A 390 -6.79 17.36 -42.93
CA SER A 390 -7.63 17.65 -41.75
C SER A 390 -7.40 16.70 -40.58
N PRO A 391 -7.27 15.36 -40.78
CA PRO A 391 -7.01 14.44 -39.67
C PRO A 391 -5.63 14.64 -39.02
N ALA A 392 -4.62 15.02 -39.80
CA ALA A 392 -3.28 15.31 -39.27
C ALA A 392 -3.26 16.65 -38.54
N ALA A 393 -3.98 17.65 -39.06
CA ALA A 393 -4.14 18.96 -38.42
C ALA A 393 -4.85 18.85 -37.06
N GLU A 394 -5.87 18.00 -36.93
CA GLU A 394 -6.53 17.72 -35.65
C GLU A 394 -5.55 17.14 -34.62
N ARG A 395 -4.73 16.16 -35.03
CA ARG A 395 -3.68 15.59 -34.15
C ARG A 395 -2.66 16.65 -33.71
N VAL A 396 -2.25 17.54 -34.62
CA VAL A 396 -1.36 18.68 -34.31
C VAL A 396 -1.98 19.59 -33.25
N GLN A 397 -3.27 19.91 -33.35
CA GLN A 397 -3.97 20.74 -32.37
C GLN A 397 -3.99 20.08 -30.98
N ARG A 398 -4.36 18.79 -30.90
CA ARG A 398 -4.38 18.03 -29.64
C ARG A 398 -3.00 17.96 -28.98
N LEU A 399 -1.96 17.65 -29.74
CA LEU A 399 -0.56 17.61 -29.26
C LEU A 399 -0.07 18.99 -28.81
N ALA A 400 -0.40 20.06 -29.55
CA ALA A 400 -0.04 21.42 -29.17
C ALA A 400 -0.71 21.87 -27.88
N TYR A 401 -1.99 21.51 -27.69
CA TYR A 401 -2.72 21.79 -26.46
C TYR A 401 -2.05 21.14 -25.24
N VAL A 402 -1.67 19.86 -25.33
CA VAL A 402 -0.95 19.15 -24.25
C VAL A 402 0.32 19.90 -23.84
N LEU A 403 1.13 20.35 -24.81
CA LEU A 403 2.37 21.08 -24.53
C LEU A 403 2.14 22.47 -23.95
N GLN A 404 1.09 23.16 -24.39
CA GLN A 404 0.74 24.51 -23.93
C GLN A 404 0.20 24.50 -22.50
N GLN A 405 -0.68 23.55 -22.19
CA GLN A 405 -1.22 23.39 -20.84
C GLN A 405 -0.22 22.71 -19.89
N GLY A 406 0.81 22.05 -20.42
CA GLY A 406 1.82 21.38 -19.61
C GLY A 406 1.30 20.12 -18.93
N LEU A 407 0.33 19.43 -19.54
CA LEU A 407 -0.30 18.25 -18.95
C LEU A 407 0.72 17.14 -18.68
N HIS A 408 0.58 16.50 -17.53
CA HIS A 408 1.32 15.31 -17.15
C HIS A 408 0.80 14.07 -17.88
N GLU A 409 1.64 13.04 -17.97
CA GLU A 409 1.30 11.76 -18.61
C GLU A 409 0.02 11.13 -18.03
N SER A 410 -0.17 11.21 -16.71
CA SER A 410 -1.39 10.72 -16.05
C SER A 410 -2.64 11.47 -16.49
N GLU A 411 -2.57 12.81 -16.54
CA GLU A 411 -3.70 13.65 -16.96
C GLU A 411 -4.07 13.39 -18.42
N VAL A 412 -3.05 13.25 -19.29
CA VAL A 412 -3.24 12.90 -20.71
C VAL A 412 -3.92 11.54 -20.85
N SER A 413 -3.53 10.56 -20.03
CA SER A 413 -4.13 9.23 -20.02
C SER A 413 -5.57 9.24 -19.50
N GLU A 414 -5.88 10.06 -18.49
CA GLU A 414 -7.22 10.15 -17.89
C GLU A 414 -8.24 10.84 -18.81
N CYS A 415 -7.83 11.91 -19.50
CA CYS A 415 -8.71 12.65 -20.41
C CYS A 415 -8.75 12.09 -21.83
N ALA A 416 -7.98 11.03 -22.13
CA ALA A 416 -7.90 10.39 -23.45
C ALA A 416 -7.56 11.35 -24.61
N ILE A 417 -6.97 12.52 -24.31
CA ILE A 417 -6.76 13.59 -25.30
C ILE A 417 -5.81 13.20 -26.42
N LEU A 418 -4.96 12.17 -26.26
CA LEU A 418 -4.07 11.67 -27.30
C LEU A 418 -4.46 10.27 -27.82
N ASP A 419 -5.67 9.80 -27.53
CA ASP A 419 -6.16 8.52 -28.05
C ASP A 419 -6.13 8.49 -29.58
N GLY A 420 -5.62 7.38 -30.12
CA GLY A 420 -5.38 7.19 -31.56
C GLY A 420 -4.07 7.81 -32.07
N ILE A 421 -3.29 8.50 -31.23
CA ILE A 421 -2.00 9.09 -31.61
C ILE A 421 -0.85 8.27 -31.03
N ARG A 422 -0.09 7.59 -31.90
CA ARG A 422 1.11 6.86 -31.47
C ARG A 422 2.27 7.83 -31.22
N LEU A 423 2.56 8.05 -29.94
CA LEU A 423 3.69 8.88 -29.50
C LEU A 423 5.05 8.28 -29.90
N ILE A 424 5.96 9.15 -30.33
CA ILE A 424 7.39 8.85 -30.44
C ILE A 424 7.94 8.66 -29.02
N ARG A 425 8.77 7.65 -28.79
CA ARG A 425 9.46 7.44 -27.51
C ARG A 425 10.80 8.16 -27.56
N GLU A 426 10.86 9.36 -27.00
CA GLU A 426 12.04 10.22 -27.06
C GLU A 426 12.88 10.04 -25.79
N PRO A 427 14.05 9.37 -25.88
CA PRO A 427 14.93 9.21 -24.73
C PRO A 427 15.59 10.56 -24.40
N SER A 428 15.70 10.84 -23.10
CA SER A 428 16.45 11.96 -22.57
C SER A 428 17.58 11.44 -21.69
N GLU A 429 18.81 11.65 -22.16
CA GLU A 429 20.04 11.35 -21.44
C GLU A 429 20.26 12.31 -20.26
N GLN A 430 19.56 13.44 -20.21
CA GLN A 430 19.66 14.45 -19.14
C GLN A 430 18.54 14.28 -18.10
N SER A 431 17.99 13.07 -17.99
CA SER A 431 16.93 12.80 -17.02
C SER A 431 17.53 12.45 -15.67
N THR A 432 16.83 12.83 -14.61
CA THR A 432 17.27 12.63 -13.24
C THR A 432 16.18 11.91 -12.46
N LYS A 433 16.60 11.07 -11.53
CA LYS A 433 15.77 10.37 -10.56
C LYS A 433 16.29 10.67 -9.17
N GLN A 434 15.38 10.95 -8.26
CA GLN A 434 15.70 11.10 -6.84
C GLN A 434 14.69 10.31 -6.01
N VAL A 435 15.18 9.59 -5.02
CA VAL A 435 14.35 8.94 -4.00
C VAL A 435 14.60 9.63 -2.66
N MET A 436 13.56 9.79 -1.87
CA MET A 436 13.63 10.43 -0.56
C MET A 436 12.61 9.82 0.40
N LEU A 437 12.86 9.94 1.70
CA LEU A 437 11.93 9.51 2.73
C LEU A 437 10.80 10.54 2.84
N ALA A 438 9.60 10.18 2.40
CA ALA A 438 8.44 11.07 2.47
C ALA A 438 7.80 11.06 3.86
N ARG A 439 7.68 9.87 4.44
CA ARG A 439 7.21 9.66 5.81
C ARG A 439 8.06 8.58 6.47
N ALA A 440 8.80 8.96 7.50
CA ALA A 440 9.55 8.01 8.31
C ALA A 440 8.58 7.08 9.07
N PRO A 441 8.86 5.76 9.14
CA PRO A 441 8.13 4.85 10.02
C PRO A 441 8.44 5.15 11.49
N ARG A 442 7.61 4.65 12.42
CA ARG A 442 7.89 4.72 13.87
C ARG A 442 9.12 3.90 14.24
N VAL A 443 9.35 2.80 13.52
CA VAL A 443 10.55 1.97 13.63
C VAL A 443 11.18 1.87 12.25
N LEU A 444 12.38 2.43 12.10
CA LEU A 444 13.12 2.40 10.85
C LEU A 444 14.08 1.21 10.84
N MET A 445 13.86 0.25 9.93
CA MET A 445 14.80 -0.84 9.68
C MET A 445 15.81 -0.43 8.61
N LEU A 446 17.09 -0.40 8.96
CA LEU A 446 18.19 -0.12 8.04
C LEU A 446 18.93 -1.41 7.72
N HIS A 447 18.90 -1.82 6.46
CA HIS A 447 19.69 -2.92 5.96
C HIS A 447 20.95 -2.38 5.27
N LEU A 448 22.12 -2.89 5.63
CA LEU A 448 23.37 -2.56 4.96
C LEU A 448 23.67 -3.65 3.92
N ASN A 449 23.44 -3.34 2.64
CA ASN A 449 23.77 -4.26 1.56
C ASN A 449 25.30 -4.36 1.40
N ARG A 450 25.84 -5.47 1.92
CA ARG A 450 27.26 -5.79 1.88
C ARG A 450 27.62 -6.79 0.79
N SER A 451 26.65 -7.28 0.03
CA SER A 451 26.90 -8.20 -1.08
C SER A 451 27.36 -7.39 -2.29
N ALA A 452 28.58 -7.66 -2.76
CA ALA A 452 29.17 -6.97 -3.90
C ALA A 452 29.64 -7.98 -4.96
N TYR A 453 29.37 -7.69 -6.23
CA TYR A 453 29.92 -8.43 -7.35
C TYR A 453 31.11 -7.67 -7.92
N VAL A 454 32.32 -8.20 -7.74
CA VAL A 454 33.54 -7.59 -8.28
C VAL A 454 33.96 -8.40 -9.50
N TYR A 455 34.15 -7.72 -10.64
CA TYR A 455 34.44 -8.37 -11.93
C TYR A 455 35.71 -9.25 -11.89
N GLY A 456 36.65 -8.96 -10.99
CA GLY A 456 37.88 -9.74 -10.79
C GLY A 456 37.76 -10.94 -9.84
N SER A 457 36.70 -11.07 -9.04
CA SER A 457 36.56 -12.15 -8.05
C SER A 457 35.74 -13.35 -8.53
N LEU A 458 35.22 -13.32 -9.78
CA LEU A 458 34.41 -14.38 -10.39
C LEU A 458 33.25 -14.89 -9.51
N GLY A 459 32.77 -14.06 -8.58
CA GLY A 459 31.78 -14.45 -7.58
C GLY A 459 31.40 -13.34 -6.62
N ALA A 460 30.37 -13.60 -5.82
CA ALA A 460 29.91 -12.69 -4.77
C ALA A 460 30.96 -12.52 -3.68
N THR A 461 31.22 -11.27 -3.29
CA THR A 461 32.14 -10.90 -2.21
C THR A 461 31.41 -10.09 -1.17
N LYS A 462 31.89 -10.15 0.07
CA LYS A 462 31.35 -9.36 1.17
C LYS A 462 32.15 -8.06 1.34
N ASN A 463 31.46 -6.94 1.27
CA ASN A 463 32.02 -5.64 1.65
C ASN A 463 32.18 -5.56 3.18
N ASN A 464 33.44 -5.66 3.63
CA ASN A 464 33.83 -5.61 5.03
C ASN A 464 34.14 -4.19 5.53
N ALA A 465 33.81 -3.14 4.77
CA ALA A 465 33.99 -1.76 5.21
C ALA A 465 33.29 -1.51 6.55
N ARG A 466 34.00 -0.86 7.48
CA ARG A 466 33.42 -0.46 8.77
C ARG A 466 32.42 0.67 8.51
N VAL A 467 31.15 0.45 8.87
CA VAL A 467 30.13 1.50 8.82
C VAL A 467 29.98 2.05 10.23
N VAL A 468 30.33 3.32 10.43
CA VAL A 468 30.17 4.03 11.70
C VAL A 468 28.78 4.63 11.74
N PHE A 469 28.03 4.37 12.81
CA PHE A 469 26.70 4.92 13.02
C PHE A 469 26.58 5.45 14.46
N PRO A 470 25.92 6.60 14.66
CA PRO A 470 25.64 7.14 15.98
C PRO A 470 24.53 6.37 16.68
N GLU A 471 24.41 6.55 18.00
CA GLU A 471 23.26 6.06 18.78
C GLU A 471 21.97 6.81 18.43
N LEU A 472 22.08 8.09 18.07
CA LEU A 472 20.98 8.96 17.65
C LEU A 472 21.19 9.38 16.19
N LEU A 473 20.21 9.09 15.34
CA LEU A 473 20.25 9.40 13.91
C LEU A 473 19.12 10.36 13.56
N ASP A 474 19.46 11.51 12.95
CA ASP A 474 18.47 12.40 12.34
C ASP A 474 18.18 11.94 10.89
N VAL A 475 16.91 11.66 10.62
CA VAL A 475 16.40 11.19 9.33
C VAL A 475 15.53 12.22 8.62
N ALA A 476 15.46 13.45 9.14
CA ALA A 476 14.69 14.51 8.53
C ALA A 476 15.20 14.83 7.11
N PRO A 477 14.29 15.06 6.14
CA PRO A 477 14.66 15.49 4.79
C PRO A 477 15.25 16.91 4.87
N GLY A 478 16.57 16.98 5.05
CA GLY A 478 17.30 18.21 5.34
C GLY A 478 18.59 18.01 6.16
N GLY A 479 18.84 16.82 6.71
CA GLY A 479 20.02 16.49 7.54
C GLY A 479 21.41 16.57 6.86
N ALA A 480 21.51 17.20 5.69
CA ALA A 480 22.77 17.71 5.15
C ALA A 480 22.99 19.17 5.59
N CYS A 481 22.83 19.49 6.89
CA CYS A 481 23.27 20.75 7.51
C CYS A 481 23.32 20.60 9.05
N THR A 482 24.54 20.39 9.58
CA THR A 482 25.05 20.78 10.93
C THR A 482 24.31 20.24 12.19
N VAL A 483 24.98 19.63 13.17
CA VAL A 483 26.19 20.07 13.89
C VAL A 483 27.22 18.96 14.05
#